data_AF-A0A2V6TZ16-F1
#
_entry.id   AF-A0A2V6TZ16-F1
#
_cell.length_a   1.000
_cell.length_b   1.000
_cell.length_c   1.000
_cell.angle_alpha   90.00
_cell.angle_beta   90.00
_cell.angle_gamma   90.00
#
_symmetry.space_group_name_H-M   'P 1'
#
loop_
_entity.id
_entity.type
_entity.pdbx_description
1 polymer ?
#
loop_
_entity_poly.entity_id
_entity_poly.type
_entity_poly.pdbx_seq_one_letter_code
_entity_poly.pdbx_strand_id
1 'polypeptide(L)'
;MPPPPRVLRLRRDLRPRLRDGRAPCRQAGPSRSDRRHARRAAAEARRRVRPATPSGRGPDGLGRSVIPTAPLRVRNRLAEIILAALEDTGARRELRELARADADPPGWLEKDERDYVHLARERAQSATRALADRPAARIRSRADALDAAAALFGAHLYFEVHELLEPYWRDAQGVDRETLQGFIQAAVGYQHLANGNLAGARALLEEGRARLIGRSLDGLDLGAFTTGVARSLDRLVPYDWRLVPAFPTRTPAADSTTEGGSRES
;
A
#
# COMPACT_ATOMS: atom_id res chain seq x y z
N MET A 1 54.48 0.10 -30.26
CA MET A 1 53.34 0.61 -29.47
C MET A 1 52.81 -0.50 -28.58
N PRO A 2 52.52 -0.23 -27.29
CA PRO A 2 51.96 -1.21 -26.36
C PRO A 2 50.49 -1.55 -26.68
N PRO A 3 50.00 -2.73 -26.27
CA PRO A 3 48.66 -3.24 -26.60
C PRO A 3 47.53 -2.57 -25.80
N PRO A 4 46.26 -2.63 -26.28
CA PRO A 4 45.13 -2.02 -25.58
C PRO A 4 44.77 -2.78 -24.28
N PRO A 5 44.27 -2.08 -23.24
CA PRO A 5 43.97 -2.70 -21.95
C PRO A 5 42.79 -3.68 -22.04
N ARG A 6 42.97 -4.80 -21.33
CA ARG A 6 42.02 -5.91 -21.19
C ARG A 6 40.74 -5.46 -20.49
N VAL A 7 39.60 -5.70 -21.12
CA VAL A 7 38.26 -5.66 -20.51
C VAL A 7 38.23 -6.66 -19.36
N LEU A 8 38.00 -6.16 -18.15
CA LEU A 8 37.71 -6.98 -16.96
C LEU A 8 36.44 -7.79 -17.22
N ARG A 9 36.62 -9.10 -17.41
CA ARG A 9 35.55 -10.09 -17.40
C ARG A 9 34.86 -10.05 -16.04
N LEU A 10 33.68 -9.45 -15.96
CA LEU A 10 32.78 -9.69 -14.85
C LEU A 10 32.25 -11.12 -14.98
N ARG A 11 32.64 -11.97 -14.04
CA ARG A 11 32.17 -13.35 -13.94
C ARG A 11 30.64 -13.37 -13.86
N ARG A 12 30.02 -13.98 -14.86
CA ARG A 12 28.81 -14.78 -14.68
C ARG A 12 29.11 -15.81 -13.59
N ASP A 13 28.27 -15.85 -12.57
CA ASP A 13 27.58 -17.06 -12.14
C ASP A 13 26.87 -16.79 -10.81
N LEU A 14 25.54 -16.80 -10.87
CA LEU A 14 24.63 -17.34 -9.85
C LEU A 14 23.20 -17.23 -10.42
N ARG A 15 22.89 -18.12 -11.37
CA ARG A 15 21.55 -18.72 -11.39
C ARG A 15 21.65 -19.99 -10.55
N PRO A 16 20.64 -20.27 -9.73
CA PRO A 16 19.96 -21.54 -9.95
C PRO A 16 18.47 -21.33 -10.19
N ARG A 17 17.98 -22.25 -11.02
CA ARG A 17 16.62 -22.41 -11.50
C ARG A 17 15.64 -22.51 -10.33
N LEU A 18 14.48 -21.86 -10.44
CA LEU A 18 13.24 -22.34 -9.84
C LEU A 18 12.17 -22.41 -10.94
N ARG A 19 12.00 -23.64 -11.43
CA ARG A 19 10.80 -24.14 -12.07
C ARG A 19 9.92 -24.59 -10.91
N ASP A 20 8.73 -24.00 -10.78
CA ASP A 20 7.47 -24.65 -10.37
C ASP A 20 6.45 -23.59 -9.92
N GLY A 21 5.26 -23.69 -10.52
CA GLY A 21 4.11 -22.85 -10.22
C GLY A 21 3.65 -23.03 -8.78
N ARG A 22 4.07 -22.11 -7.90
CA ARG A 22 3.49 -21.97 -6.57
C ARG A 22 2.25 -21.10 -6.62
N ALA A 23 1.17 -21.62 -6.05
CA ALA A 23 -0.07 -20.92 -5.78
C ALA A 23 0.16 -19.63 -4.95
N PRO A 24 -0.70 -18.61 -5.08
CA PRO A 24 -0.55 -17.34 -4.35
C PRO A 24 -0.51 -17.54 -2.83
N CYS A 25 0.31 -16.72 -2.17
CA CYS A 25 0.54 -16.71 -0.73
C CYS A 25 -0.76 -16.67 0.07
N ARG A 26 -0.81 -17.45 1.16
CA ARG A 26 -1.91 -17.41 2.13
C ARG A 26 -1.92 -16.04 2.79
N GLN A 27 -2.87 -15.22 2.37
CA GLN A 27 -3.27 -13.95 2.98
C GLN A 27 -3.38 -14.13 4.51
N ALA A 28 -3.10 -13.07 5.27
CA ALA A 28 -3.44 -12.98 6.70
C ALA A 28 -4.96 -13.10 6.85
N GLY A 29 -5.44 -14.34 6.91
CA GLY A 29 -6.85 -14.65 7.05
C GLY A 29 -7.29 -14.36 8.49
N PRO A 30 -8.55 -13.98 8.68
CA PRO A 30 -9.05 -13.65 10.01
C PRO A 30 -9.11 -14.91 10.88
N SER A 31 -9.30 -14.71 12.19
CA SER A 31 -9.17 -15.78 13.19
C SER A 31 -10.20 -16.90 12.97
N ARG A 32 -10.06 -18.06 13.62
CA ARG A 32 -10.86 -19.26 13.34
C ARG A 32 -12.39 -19.05 13.54
N SER A 33 -12.81 -18.10 14.38
CA SER A 33 -14.22 -17.69 14.52
C SER A 33 -14.75 -16.94 13.28
N ASP A 34 -13.90 -16.13 12.67
CA ASP A 34 -14.27 -15.15 11.64
C ASP A 34 -14.42 -15.79 10.26
N ARG A 35 -13.78 -16.95 10.05
CA ARG A 35 -13.94 -17.75 8.81
C ARG A 35 -15.38 -18.20 8.58
N ARG A 36 -16.18 -18.35 9.65
CA ARG A 36 -17.60 -18.72 9.53
C ARG A 36 -18.47 -17.53 9.12
N HIS A 37 -18.17 -16.34 9.61
CA HIS A 37 -18.87 -15.10 9.24
C HIS A 37 -18.50 -14.64 7.81
N ALA A 38 -17.21 -14.66 7.46
CA ALA A 38 -16.73 -14.28 6.12
C ALA A 38 -17.29 -15.20 5.01
N ARG A 39 -17.45 -16.51 5.30
CA ARG A 39 -18.08 -17.47 4.37
C ARG A 39 -19.57 -17.18 4.16
N ARG A 40 -20.30 -16.72 5.18
CA ARG A 40 -21.71 -16.32 5.05
C ARG A 40 -21.85 -15.03 4.22
N ALA A 41 -21.03 -14.01 4.48
CA ALA A 41 -21.04 -12.76 3.72
C ALA A 41 -20.65 -12.96 2.23
N ALA A 42 -19.67 -13.83 1.94
CA ALA A 42 -19.29 -14.15 0.56
C ALA A 42 -20.37 -14.96 -0.20
N ALA A 43 -21.15 -15.79 0.49
CA ALA A 43 -22.28 -16.50 -0.10
C ALA A 43 -23.46 -15.57 -0.41
N GLU A 44 -23.66 -14.54 0.42
CA GLU A 44 -24.73 -13.56 0.26
C GLU A 44 -24.43 -12.55 -0.86
N ALA A 45 -23.17 -12.15 -1.02
CA ALA A 45 -22.70 -11.32 -2.14
C ALA A 45 -22.81 -12.02 -3.50
N ARG A 46 -22.55 -13.34 -3.56
CA ARG A 46 -22.67 -14.15 -4.80
C ARG A 46 -24.11 -14.32 -5.29
N ARG A 47 -25.11 -14.19 -4.40
CA ARG A 47 -26.53 -14.25 -4.79
C ARG A 47 -27.06 -12.97 -5.45
N ARG A 48 -26.33 -11.85 -5.38
CA ARG A 48 -26.81 -10.52 -5.85
C ARG A 48 -26.17 -10.02 -7.16
N VAL A 49 -25.25 -10.75 -7.76
CA VAL A 49 -24.56 -10.33 -9.00
C VAL A 49 -24.99 -11.21 -10.17
N ARG A 50 -25.94 -10.74 -10.97
CA ARG A 50 -26.10 -11.15 -12.38
C ARG A 50 -25.43 -10.07 -13.24
N PRO A 51 -24.72 -10.42 -14.33
CA PRO A 51 -24.12 -9.41 -15.20
C PRO A 51 -25.22 -8.69 -15.97
N ALA A 52 -25.33 -7.38 -15.79
CA ALA A 52 -26.14 -6.51 -16.64
C ALA A 52 -25.27 -5.97 -17.78
N THR A 53 -25.73 -6.19 -19.02
CA THR A 53 -25.20 -5.58 -20.25
C THR A 53 -25.36 -4.06 -20.22
N PRO A 54 -24.44 -3.28 -20.83
CA PRO A 54 -24.51 -1.82 -20.75
C PRO A 54 -25.45 -1.27 -21.83
N SER A 55 -26.49 -0.56 -21.41
CA SER A 55 -27.22 0.36 -22.29
C SER A 55 -27.65 1.59 -21.51
N GLY A 56 -27.49 2.77 -22.11
CA GLY A 56 -28.10 4.03 -21.65
C GLY A 56 -27.20 4.92 -20.79
N ARG A 57 -26.66 5.98 -21.41
CA ARG A 57 -26.03 7.11 -20.75
C ARG A 57 -27.12 8.15 -20.47
N GLY A 58 -27.48 8.34 -19.20
CA GLY A 58 -28.31 9.46 -18.74
C GLY A 58 -27.44 10.48 -17.99
N PRO A 59 -27.70 11.79 -18.10
CA PRO A 59 -27.05 12.78 -17.26
C PRO A 59 -27.78 12.85 -15.92
N ASP A 60 -27.01 12.93 -14.83
CA ASP A 60 -27.39 13.10 -13.41
C ASP A 60 -27.03 11.87 -12.56
N GLY A 61 -26.10 12.05 -11.62
CA GLY A 61 -25.74 10.95 -10.72
C GLY A 61 -24.57 11.23 -9.78
N LEU A 62 -24.88 11.73 -8.58
CA LEU A 62 -24.15 11.40 -7.36
C LEU A 62 -24.16 9.87 -7.20
N GLY A 63 -23.20 9.16 -7.79
CA GLY A 63 -23.20 7.69 -7.72
C GLY A 63 -22.23 7.00 -8.65
N ARG A 64 -21.00 6.78 -8.18
CA ARG A 64 -20.19 5.57 -8.40
C ARG A 64 -18.82 5.74 -7.72
N SER A 65 -18.72 5.34 -6.45
CA SER A 65 -17.41 5.24 -5.76
C SER A 65 -17.03 3.77 -5.56
N VAL A 66 -17.17 2.96 -6.59
CA VAL A 66 -16.44 1.67 -6.67
C VAL A 66 -15.18 1.99 -7.45
N ILE A 67 -14.03 2.05 -6.78
CA ILE A 67 -12.76 2.04 -7.51
C ILE A 67 -12.65 0.65 -8.15
N PRO A 68 -12.63 0.52 -9.48
CA PRO A 68 -12.45 -0.78 -10.12
C PRO A 68 -11.11 -1.36 -9.64
N THR A 69 -11.12 -2.54 -9.03
CA THR A 69 -9.88 -3.22 -8.66
C THR A 69 -9.29 -3.82 -9.94
N ALA A 70 -8.08 -3.40 -10.31
CA ALA A 70 -7.37 -4.00 -11.44
C ALA A 70 -7.21 -5.52 -11.24
N PRO A 71 -7.09 -6.31 -12.32
CA PRO A 71 -6.80 -7.74 -12.24
C PRO A 71 -5.60 -8.00 -11.33
N LEU A 72 -5.63 -9.15 -10.62
CA LEU A 72 -4.65 -9.49 -9.60
C LEU A 72 -3.20 -9.35 -10.11
N ARG A 73 -2.93 -9.82 -11.33
CA ARG A 73 -1.61 -9.76 -11.96
C ARG A 73 -1.16 -8.31 -12.19
N VAL A 74 -2.02 -7.47 -12.77
CA VAL A 74 -1.77 -6.04 -12.99
C VAL A 74 -1.50 -5.32 -11.67
N ARG A 75 -2.35 -5.55 -10.66
CA ARG A 75 -2.22 -4.93 -9.34
C ARG A 75 -0.91 -5.31 -8.67
N ASN A 76 -0.58 -6.60 -8.64
CA ASN A 76 0.64 -7.08 -8.01
C ASN A 76 1.88 -6.55 -8.74
N ARG A 77 1.88 -6.57 -10.08
CA ARG A 77 2.99 -6.03 -10.86
C ARG A 77 3.20 -4.54 -10.62
N LEU A 78 2.12 -3.78 -10.52
CA LEU A 78 2.19 -2.35 -10.19
C LEU A 78 2.73 -2.13 -8.77
N ALA A 79 2.29 -2.92 -7.79
CA ALA A 79 2.81 -2.83 -6.42
C ALA A 79 4.32 -3.11 -6.37
N GLU A 80 4.81 -4.11 -7.11
CA GLU A 80 6.25 -4.37 -7.24
C GLU A 80 7.02 -3.15 -7.76
N ILE A 81 6.51 -2.48 -8.81
CA ILE A 81 7.13 -1.28 -9.37
C ILE A 81 7.13 -0.13 -8.34
N ILE A 82 6.00 0.10 -7.66
CA ILE A 82 5.87 1.17 -6.66
C ILE A 82 6.81 0.92 -5.47
N LEU A 83 6.87 -0.31 -4.96
CA LEU A 83 7.73 -0.66 -3.84
C LEU A 83 9.20 -0.60 -4.23
N ALA A 84 9.57 -1.07 -5.43
CA ALA A 84 10.95 -0.90 -5.94
C ALA A 84 11.33 0.59 -6.08
N ALA A 85 10.39 1.46 -6.45
CA ALA A 85 10.61 2.90 -6.56
C ALA A 85 10.89 3.59 -5.21
N LEU A 86 10.65 2.94 -4.07
CA LEU A 86 11.07 3.47 -2.76
C LEU A 86 12.61 3.55 -2.67
N GLU A 87 13.30 2.59 -3.28
CA GLU A 87 14.75 2.39 -3.10
C GLU A 87 15.56 2.60 -4.39
N ASP A 88 14.95 2.39 -5.57
CA ASP A 88 15.65 2.40 -6.86
C ASP A 88 15.22 3.54 -7.79
N THR A 89 16.21 4.28 -8.30
CA THR A 89 15.97 5.40 -9.22
C THR A 89 15.51 4.96 -10.60
N GLY A 90 15.85 3.74 -11.03
CA GLY A 90 15.38 3.14 -12.27
C GLY A 90 13.89 2.82 -12.21
N ALA A 91 13.45 2.15 -11.16
CA ALA A 91 12.03 1.90 -10.86
C ALA A 91 11.24 3.20 -10.72
N ARG A 92 11.83 4.27 -10.15
CA ARG A 92 11.20 5.61 -10.17
C ARG A 92 11.03 6.21 -11.55
N ARG A 93 11.95 5.92 -12.49
CA ARG A 93 11.77 6.33 -13.89
C ARG A 93 10.66 5.51 -14.54
N GLU A 94 10.67 4.19 -14.37
CA GLU A 94 9.60 3.31 -14.88
C GLU A 94 8.22 3.72 -14.35
N LEU A 95 8.11 4.02 -13.05
CA LEU A 95 6.87 4.49 -12.43
C LEU A 95 6.39 5.82 -13.02
N ARG A 96 7.31 6.76 -13.25
CA ARG A 96 7.00 8.06 -13.88
C ARG A 96 6.54 7.90 -15.32
N GLU A 97 7.20 7.05 -16.10
CA GLU A 97 6.77 6.74 -17.46
C GLU A 97 5.37 6.09 -17.48
N LEU A 98 5.09 5.17 -16.56
CA LEU A 98 3.76 4.58 -16.44
C LEU A 98 2.69 5.63 -16.08
N ALA A 99 3.03 6.62 -15.26
CA ALA A 99 2.11 7.68 -14.82
C ALA A 99 1.65 8.62 -15.96
N ARG A 100 2.31 8.61 -17.12
CA ARG A 100 2.30 9.70 -18.11
C ARG A 100 1.04 10.07 -18.90
N ALA A 101 -0.15 9.51 -18.80
CA ALA A 101 -1.29 9.79 -19.71
C ALA A 101 -1.06 9.46 -21.21
N ASP A 102 -0.06 10.03 -21.87
CA ASP A 102 0.29 9.85 -23.28
C ASP A 102 1.12 8.57 -23.57
N ALA A 103 1.73 7.96 -22.55
CA ALA A 103 2.57 6.78 -22.75
C ALA A 103 1.78 5.56 -23.25
N ASP A 104 2.42 4.75 -24.10
CA ASP A 104 1.87 3.46 -24.51
C ASP A 104 1.63 2.52 -23.31
N PRO A 105 0.65 1.60 -23.38
CA PRO A 105 0.49 0.60 -22.35
C PRO A 105 1.77 -0.22 -22.17
N PRO A 106 2.25 -0.41 -20.93
CA PRO A 106 3.51 -1.08 -20.69
C PRO A 106 3.51 -2.50 -21.25
N GLY A 107 4.67 -2.93 -21.75
CA GLY A 107 4.83 -4.23 -22.43
C GLY A 107 4.53 -5.45 -21.56
N TRP A 108 4.50 -5.30 -20.23
CA TRP A 108 4.12 -6.37 -19.32
C TRP A 108 2.61 -6.61 -19.25
N LEU A 109 1.74 -5.74 -19.78
CA LEU A 109 0.28 -5.97 -19.85
C LEU A 109 -0.09 -6.94 -20.97
N GLU A 110 -0.90 -7.95 -20.62
CA GLU A 110 -1.54 -8.84 -21.59
C GLU A 110 -2.63 -8.09 -22.38
N LYS A 111 -3.06 -8.65 -23.52
CA LYS A 111 -3.96 -7.97 -24.46
C LYS A 111 -5.30 -7.60 -23.81
N ASP A 112 -5.86 -8.51 -23.02
CA ASP A 112 -7.10 -8.35 -22.25
C ASP A 112 -6.93 -7.49 -20.99
N GLU A 113 -5.70 -7.31 -20.50
CA GLU A 113 -5.41 -6.43 -19.37
C GLU A 113 -5.24 -4.96 -19.75
N ARG A 114 -5.07 -4.65 -21.05
CA ARG A 114 -4.88 -3.27 -21.54
C ARG A 114 -6.06 -2.37 -21.24
N ASP A 115 -7.26 -2.92 -21.13
CA ASP A 115 -8.46 -2.17 -20.72
C ASP A 115 -8.32 -1.56 -19.32
N TYR A 116 -7.47 -2.14 -18.46
CA TYR A 116 -7.21 -1.70 -17.09
C TYR A 116 -5.99 -0.77 -16.96
N VAL A 117 -5.35 -0.39 -18.07
CA VAL A 117 -4.15 0.47 -18.04
C VAL A 117 -4.40 1.81 -17.33
N HIS A 118 -5.62 2.35 -17.46
CA HIS A 118 -6.00 3.61 -16.81
C HIS A 118 -5.93 3.50 -15.28
N LEU A 119 -6.36 2.38 -14.69
CA LEU A 119 -6.28 2.14 -13.24
C LEU A 119 -4.82 2.05 -12.79
N ALA A 120 -3.98 1.36 -13.57
CA ALA A 120 -2.57 1.24 -13.26
C ALA A 120 -1.88 2.62 -13.32
N ARG A 121 -2.27 3.44 -14.29
CA ARG A 121 -1.75 4.79 -14.50
C ARG A 121 -2.15 5.76 -13.40
N GLU A 122 -3.43 5.82 -13.02
CA GLU A 122 -3.91 6.68 -11.92
C GLU A 122 -3.15 6.39 -10.62
N ARG A 123 -2.93 5.10 -10.37
CA ARG A 123 -2.23 4.63 -9.19
C ARG A 123 -0.72 4.90 -9.26
N ALA A 124 -0.11 4.78 -10.44
CA ALA A 124 1.26 5.21 -10.70
C ALA A 124 1.45 6.73 -10.53
N GLN A 125 0.47 7.54 -10.93
CA GLN A 125 0.48 8.99 -10.70
C GLN A 125 0.42 9.32 -9.21
N SER A 126 -0.45 8.64 -8.45
CA SER A 126 -0.51 8.82 -6.99
C SER A 126 0.82 8.48 -6.33
N ALA A 127 1.40 7.34 -6.68
CA ALA A 127 2.70 6.90 -6.17
C ALA A 127 3.83 7.87 -6.57
N THR A 128 3.83 8.34 -7.81
CA THR A 128 4.83 9.33 -8.27
C THR A 128 4.78 10.61 -7.43
N ARG A 129 3.58 11.13 -7.15
CA ARG A 129 3.42 12.32 -6.29
C ARG A 129 3.87 12.04 -4.85
N ALA A 130 3.47 10.90 -4.29
CA ALA A 130 3.83 10.50 -2.92
C ALA A 130 5.34 10.37 -2.69
N LEU A 131 6.08 10.02 -3.75
CA LEU A 131 7.52 9.78 -3.71
C LEU A 131 8.37 10.96 -4.21
N ALA A 132 7.74 12.08 -4.63
CA ALA A 132 8.44 13.22 -5.23
C ALA A 132 9.50 13.82 -4.29
N ASP A 133 9.12 14.04 -3.02
CA ASP A 133 9.98 14.69 -2.02
C ASP A 133 10.78 13.69 -1.18
N ARG A 134 10.55 12.38 -1.37
CA ARG A 134 11.29 11.32 -0.66
C ARG A 134 12.52 10.95 -1.48
N PRO A 135 13.74 10.84 -0.92
CA PRO A 135 14.88 10.28 -1.64
C PRO A 135 14.68 8.80 -1.98
N ALA A 136 15.21 8.35 -3.13
CA ALA A 136 15.29 6.93 -3.45
C ALA A 136 16.39 6.31 -2.58
N ALA A 137 16.02 5.76 -1.44
CA ALA A 137 16.95 5.33 -0.42
C ALA A 137 16.57 3.95 0.09
N ARG A 138 17.60 3.12 0.30
CA ARG A 138 17.42 1.76 0.80
C ARG A 138 16.66 1.76 2.13
N ILE A 139 15.62 0.92 2.23
CA ILE A 139 14.89 0.66 3.47
C ILE A 139 15.73 -0.31 4.29
N ARG A 140 16.24 0.14 5.43
CA ARG A 140 17.17 -0.63 6.27
C ARG A 140 16.54 -1.14 7.56
N SER A 141 15.42 -0.54 7.96
CA SER A 141 14.76 -0.83 9.22
C SER A 141 13.24 -0.85 9.07
N ARG A 142 12.55 -1.44 10.07
CA ARG A 142 11.08 -1.34 10.19
C ARG A 142 10.63 0.12 10.32
N ALA A 143 11.43 0.93 11.00
CA ALA A 143 11.22 2.35 11.14
C ALA A 143 11.19 3.05 9.75
N ASP A 144 12.17 2.78 8.88
CA ASP A 144 12.21 3.32 7.50
C ASP A 144 10.98 2.89 6.67
N ALA A 145 10.53 1.64 6.89
CA ALA A 145 9.36 1.08 6.24
C ALA A 145 8.06 1.73 6.73
N LEU A 146 7.95 2.07 8.02
CA LEU A 146 6.81 2.81 8.57
C LEU A 146 6.76 4.24 7.99
N ASP A 147 7.92 4.90 7.82
CA ASP A 147 7.97 6.22 7.17
C ASP A 147 7.55 6.15 5.69
N ALA A 148 7.96 5.09 4.98
CA ALA A 148 7.51 4.82 3.61
C ALA A 148 6.01 4.49 3.56
N ALA A 149 5.51 3.69 4.50
CA ALA A 149 4.10 3.37 4.63
C ALA A 149 3.27 4.62 4.85
N ALA A 150 3.76 5.59 5.63
CA ALA A 150 3.06 6.85 5.84
C ALA A 150 2.85 7.64 4.54
N ALA A 151 3.88 7.74 3.70
CA ALA A 151 3.79 8.40 2.40
C ALA A 151 2.81 7.67 1.46
N LEU A 152 2.87 6.34 1.39
CA LEU A 152 1.98 5.54 0.56
C LEU A 152 0.52 5.60 1.05
N PHE A 153 0.31 5.55 2.37
CA PHE A 153 -1.01 5.60 2.98
C PHE A 153 -1.70 6.94 2.72
N GLY A 154 -0.97 8.05 2.88
CA GLY A 154 -1.46 9.40 2.55
C GLY A 154 -1.83 9.57 1.07
N ALA A 155 -1.25 8.75 0.20
CA ALA A 155 -1.56 8.69 -1.23
C ALA A 155 -2.66 7.67 -1.60
N HIS A 156 -3.35 7.12 -0.59
CA HIS A 156 -4.38 6.08 -0.73
C HIS A 156 -3.87 4.78 -1.39
N LEU A 157 -2.57 4.49 -1.28
CA LEU A 157 -1.92 3.29 -1.80
C LEU A 157 -1.95 2.17 -0.76
N TYR A 158 -3.15 1.84 -0.28
CA TYR A 158 -3.33 0.94 0.85
C TYR A 158 -2.87 -0.50 0.59
N PHE A 159 -3.01 -0.98 -0.65
CA PHE A 159 -2.46 -2.29 -1.03
C PHE A 159 -0.93 -2.31 -0.93
N GLU A 160 -0.23 -1.27 -1.37
CA GLU A 160 1.23 -1.17 -1.25
C GLU A 160 1.66 -1.07 0.20
N VAL A 161 0.89 -0.37 1.05
CA VAL A 161 1.16 -0.36 2.50
C VAL A 161 1.09 -1.77 3.08
N HIS A 162 0.08 -2.56 2.69
CA HIS A 162 0.01 -3.97 3.09
C HIS A 162 1.24 -4.75 2.62
N GLU A 163 1.56 -4.69 1.32
CA GLU A 163 2.69 -5.44 0.75
C GLU A 163 4.04 -5.01 1.37
N LEU A 164 4.20 -3.72 1.68
CA LEU A 164 5.41 -3.18 2.32
C LEU A 164 5.58 -3.68 3.76
N LEU A 165 4.49 -3.73 4.54
CA LEU A 165 4.54 -4.09 5.96
C LEU A 165 4.48 -5.61 6.20
N GLU A 166 4.02 -6.40 5.22
CA GLU A 166 3.85 -7.86 5.36
C GLU A 166 5.16 -8.58 5.79
N PRO A 167 6.33 -8.32 5.19
CA PRO A 167 7.57 -8.96 5.62
C PRO A 167 7.91 -8.66 7.09
N TYR A 168 7.77 -7.41 7.52
CA TYR A 168 8.02 -7.00 8.90
C TYR A 168 7.03 -7.64 9.88
N TRP A 169 5.76 -7.76 9.50
CA TRP A 169 4.76 -8.47 10.29
C TRP A 169 5.09 -9.96 10.44
N ARG A 170 5.56 -10.60 9.36
CA ARG A 170 5.89 -12.02 9.34
C ARG A 170 7.05 -12.34 10.30
N ASP A 171 8.03 -11.44 10.37
CA ASP A 171 9.23 -11.62 11.17
C ASP A 171 9.04 -11.15 12.63
N ALA A 172 8.12 -10.22 12.87
CA ALA A 172 7.81 -9.71 14.21
C ALA A 172 7.15 -10.76 15.12
N GLN A 173 7.28 -10.57 16.44
CA GLN A 173 6.66 -11.41 17.47
C GLN A 173 5.94 -10.54 18.50
N GLY A 174 5.08 -11.17 19.31
CA GLY A 174 4.42 -10.52 20.44
C GLY A 174 3.68 -9.24 20.05
N VAL A 175 3.86 -8.18 20.85
CA VAL A 175 3.12 -6.92 20.69
C VAL A 175 3.39 -6.22 19.36
N ASP A 176 4.63 -6.32 18.85
CA ASP A 176 5.02 -5.71 17.59
C ASP A 176 4.28 -6.35 16.41
N ARG A 177 4.16 -7.69 16.43
CA ARG A 177 3.42 -8.43 15.41
C ARG A 177 1.95 -8.03 15.40
N GLU A 178 1.34 -7.95 16.58
CA GLU A 178 -0.06 -7.55 16.73
C GLU A 178 -0.28 -6.10 16.25
N THR A 179 0.68 -5.22 16.54
CA THR A 179 0.63 -3.81 16.12
C THR A 179 0.77 -3.67 14.60
N LEU A 180 1.74 -4.36 13.99
CA LEU A 180 1.89 -4.40 12.53
C LEU A 180 0.67 -5.01 11.83
N GLN A 181 0.07 -6.04 12.42
CA GLN A 181 -1.19 -6.59 11.94
C GLN A 181 -2.31 -5.54 11.99
N GLY A 182 -2.37 -4.73 13.05
CA GLY A 182 -3.32 -3.63 13.17
C GLY A 182 -3.19 -2.61 12.03
N PHE A 183 -1.97 -2.20 11.69
CA PHE A 183 -1.72 -1.31 10.55
C PHE A 183 -2.13 -1.93 9.21
N ILE A 184 -1.76 -3.20 8.99
CA ILE A 184 -2.13 -3.94 7.78
C ILE A 184 -3.66 -4.02 7.65
N GLN A 185 -4.37 -4.36 8.74
CA GLN A 185 -5.82 -4.43 8.75
C GLN A 185 -6.46 -3.07 8.47
N ALA A 186 -5.92 -1.97 9.04
CA ALA A 186 -6.40 -0.63 8.75
C ALA A 186 -6.26 -0.29 7.25
N ALA A 187 -5.09 -0.54 6.65
CA ALA A 187 -4.87 -0.32 5.22
C ALA A 187 -5.85 -1.14 4.36
N VAL A 188 -5.97 -2.44 4.61
CA VAL A 188 -6.90 -3.31 3.85
C VAL A 188 -8.36 -2.88 4.09
N GLY A 189 -8.70 -2.38 5.27
CA GLY A 189 -10.02 -1.82 5.59
C GLY A 189 -10.38 -0.62 4.70
N TYR A 190 -9.47 0.34 4.54
CA TYR A 190 -9.66 1.46 3.61
C TYR A 190 -9.68 1.02 2.14
N GLN A 191 -8.88 0.02 1.76
CA GLN A 191 -8.96 -0.58 0.43
C GLN A 191 -10.34 -1.21 0.16
N HIS A 192 -10.91 -1.92 1.14
CA HIS A 192 -12.25 -2.48 1.05
C HIS A 192 -13.31 -1.39 0.92
N LEU A 193 -13.17 -0.29 1.67
CA LEU A 193 -14.06 0.86 1.58
C LEU A 193 -14.03 1.48 0.18
N ALA A 194 -12.83 1.64 -0.40
CA ALA A 194 -12.63 2.16 -1.76
C ALA A 194 -13.27 1.26 -2.83
N ASN A 195 -13.32 -0.04 -2.57
CA ASN A 195 -13.93 -1.04 -3.44
C ASN A 195 -15.45 -1.18 -3.21
N GLY A 196 -16.05 -0.39 -2.32
CA GLY A 196 -17.47 -0.48 -1.95
C GLY A 196 -17.83 -1.68 -1.07
N ASN A 197 -16.84 -2.42 -0.55
CA ASN A 197 -17.06 -3.53 0.39
C ASN A 197 -17.16 -2.99 1.83
N LEU A 198 -18.32 -2.42 2.16
CA LEU A 198 -18.58 -1.78 3.45
C LEU A 198 -18.46 -2.74 4.64
N ALA A 199 -18.99 -3.96 4.51
CA ALA A 199 -18.96 -4.94 5.59
C ALA A 199 -17.51 -5.37 5.91
N GLY A 200 -16.72 -5.64 4.87
CA GLY A 200 -15.30 -5.98 5.04
C GLY A 200 -14.48 -4.79 5.56
N ALA A 201 -14.77 -3.58 5.09
CA ALA A 201 -14.12 -2.36 5.56
C ALA A 201 -14.34 -2.16 7.06
N ARG A 202 -15.60 -2.22 7.51
CA ARG A 202 -15.96 -2.09 8.92
C ARG A 202 -15.21 -3.08 9.80
N ALA A 203 -15.30 -4.38 9.47
CA ALA A 203 -14.67 -5.44 10.26
C ALA A 203 -13.15 -5.22 10.41
N LEU A 204 -12.46 -4.95 9.30
CA LEU A 204 -11.01 -4.75 9.31
C LEU A 204 -10.58 -3.47 10.03
N LEU A 205 -11.34 -2.37 9.88
CA LEU A 205 -11.05 -1.11 10.57
C LEU A 205 -11.31 -1.24 12.09
N GLU A 206 -12.36 -1.94 12.51
CA GLU A 206 -12.65 -2.22 13.93
C GLU A 206 -11.55 -3.09 14.56
N GLU A 207 -11.22 -4.22 13.93
CA GLU A 207 -10.16 -5.12 14.40
C GLU A 207 -8.79 -4.44 14.40
N GLY A 208 -8.44 -3.77 13.29
CA GLY A 208 -7.18 -3.06 13.16
C GLY A 208 -7.02 -2.00 14.23
N ARG A 209 -8.07 -1.18 14.46
CA ARG A 209 -8.08 -0.19 15.53
C ARG A 209 -7.90 -0.84 16.91
N ALA A 210 -8.62 -1.92 17.21
CA ALA A 210 -8.53 -2.58 18.51
C ALA A 210 -7.10 -3.06 18.85
N ARG A 211 -6.32 -3.46 17.83
CA ARG A 211 -4.92 -3.86 18.00
C ARG A 211 -3.98 -2.69 18.28
N LEU A 212 -4.31 -1.51 17.79
CA LEU A 212 -3.46 -0.31 17.82
C LEU A 212 -3.71 0.59 19.04
N ILE A 213 -4.88 0.49 19.69
CA ILE A 213 -5.23 1.35 20.85
C ILE A 213 -4.20 1.17 21.96
N GLY A 214 -3.68 2.31 22.46
CA GLY A 214 -2.71 2.35 23.56
C GLY A 214 -1.35 1.73 23.21
N ARG A 215 -1.05 1.54 21.92
CA ARG A 215 0.24 1.03 21.46
C ARG A 215 1.15 2.15 20.98
N SER A 216 2.44 1.86 21.02
CA SER A 216 3.50 2.59 20.33
C SER A 216 4.37 1.60 19.56
N LEU A 217 4.93 1.99 18.42
CA LEU A 217 5.83 1.14 17.64
C LEU A 217 6.97 1.98 17.06
N ASP A 218 8.22 1.59 17.33
CA ASP A 218 9.42 2.29 16.82
C ASP A 218 9.40 3.81 17.08
N GLY A 219 8.91 4.23 18.26
CA GLY A 219 8.80 5.63 18.66
C GLY A 219 7.57 6.37 18.12
N LEU A 220 6.68 5.70 17.37
CA LEU A 220 5.42 6.26 16.91
C LEU A 220 4.33 6.12 17.97
N ASP A 221 3.68 7.22 18.33
CA ASP A 221 2.41 7.21 19.06
C ASP A 221 1.24 6.97 18.07
N LEU A 222 0.38 6.01 18.39
CA LEU A 222 -0.72 5.56 17.54
C LEU A 222 -2.07 6.16 17.94
N GLY A 223 -2.11 6.97 19.01
CA GLY A 223 -3.35 7.56 19.54
C GLY A 223 -4.14 8.39 18.53
N ALA A 224 -3.46 9.29 17.81
CA ALA A 224 -4.10 10.13 16.80
C ALA A 224 -4.67 9.30 15.63
N PHE A 225 -3.92 8.30 15.17
CA PHE A 225 -4.36 7.41 14.09
C PHE A 225 -5.58 6.60 14.51
N THR A 226 -5.56 5.97 15.67
CA THR A 226 -6.68 5.17 16.19
C THR A 226 -7.95 6.00 16.43
N THR A 227 -7.79 7.25 16.85
CA THR A 227 -8.89 8.22 16.97
C THR A 227 -9.48 8.57 15.61
N GLY A 228 -8.64 8.77 14.58
CA GLY A 228 -9.15 8.99 13.22
C GLY A 228 -9.79 7.76 12.58
N VAL A 229 -9.30 6.55 12.86
CA VAL A 229 -9.99 5.31 12.44
C VAL A 229 -11.38 5.21 13.11
N ALA A 230 -11.51 5.61 14.39
CA ALA A 230 -12.81 5.65 15.06
C ALA A 230 -13.79 6.60 14.34
N ARG A 231 -13.35 7.82 14.02
CA ARG A 231 -14.14 8.80 13.25
C ARG A 231 -14.54 8.26 11.87
N SER A 232 -13.68 7.47 11.25
CA SER A 232 -13.98 6.83 9.97
C SER A 232 -15.11 5.81 10.11
N LEU A 233 -15.11 5.02 11.19
CA LEU A 233 -16.12 4.00 11.48
C LEU A 233 -17.51 4.57 11.80
N ASP A 234 -17.57 5.77 12.38
CA ASP A 234 -18.82 6.47 12.72
C ASP A 234 -19.66 6.79 11.48
N ARG A 235 -19.02 6.98 10.31
CA ARG A 235 -19.73 7.33 9.07
C ARG A 235 -19.05 6.74 7.82
N LEU A 236 -19.33 5.47 7.55
CA LEU A 236 -18.85 4.79 6.34
C LEU A 236 -19.71 5.06 5.07
N VAL A 237 -20.91 5.63 5.19
CA VAL A 237 -21.80 5.89 4.03
C VAL A 237 -22.60 7.19 4.20
N PRO A 238 -22.49 8.15 3.25
CA PRO A 238 -21.37 8.31 2.33
C PRO A 238 -20.08 8.58 3.11
N TYR A 239 -18.95 8.03 2.66
CA TYR A 239 -17.66 8.26 3.30
C TYR A 239 -16.99 9.53 2.75
N ASP A 240 -16.50 10.38 3.64
CA ASP A 240 -15.65 11.52 3.29
C ASP A 240 -14.19 11.09 3.38
N TRP A 241 -13.51 10.97 2.24
CA TRP A 241 -12.12 10.53 2.16
C TRP A 241 -11.13 11.46 2.87
N ARG A 242 -11.53 12.69 3.20
CA ARG A 242 -10.71 13.60 4.03
C ARG A 242 -10.67 13.18 5.50
N LEU A 243 -11.52 12.23 5.93
CA LEU A 243 -11.54 11.69 7.28
C LEU A 243 -10.55 10.54 7.50
N VAL A 244 -9.92 10.04 6.43
CA VAL A 244 -8.84 9.07 6.56
C VAL A 244 -7.75 9.68 7.44
N PRO A 245 -7.35 9.02 8.56
CA PRO A 245 -6.31 9.55 9.43
C PRO A 245 -4.98 9.61 8.70
N ALA A 246 -4.20 10.65 9.00
CA ALA A 246 -2.78 10.63 8.68
C ALA A 246 -2.13 9.43 9.36
N PHE A 247 -1.36 8.66 8.60
CA PHE A 247 -0.56 7.57 9.15
C PHE A 247 0.49 8.15 10.11
N PRO A 248 0.79 7.49 11.24
CA PRO A 248 1.75 7.99 12.21
C PRO A 248 3.13 8.22 11.58
N THR A 249 3.69 9.40 11.81
CA THR A 249 5.06 9.76 11.42
C THR A 249 5.86 10.10 12.66
N ARG A 250 7.19 9.96 12.60
CA ARG A 250 8.05 10.48 13.66
C ARG A 250 7.97 12.00 13.63
N THR A 251 7.73 12.61 14.78
CA THR A 251 7.96 14.05 14.92
C THR A 251 9.45 14.28 14.70
N PRO A 252 9.87 15.16 13.77
CA PRO A 252 11.27 15.56 13.71
C PRO A 252 11.65 16.09 15.09
N ALA A 253 12.74 15.58 15.66
CA ALA A 253 13.24 16.10 16.91
C ALA A 253 13.44 17.60 16.73
N ALA A 254 12.83 18.42 17.58
CA ALA A 254 13.12 19.85 17.59
C ALA A 254 14.62 19.97 17.81
N ASP A 255 15.33 20.57 16.86
CA ASP A 255 16.78 20.80 16.97
C ASP A 255 17.03 21.49 18.31
N SER A 256 17.66 20.77 19.24
CA SER A 256 18.18 21.35 20.46
C SER A 256 19.38 22.18 20.07
N THR A 257 19.12 23.41 19.60
CA THR A 257 20.13 24.45 19.51
C THR A 257 20.50 24.79 20.96
N THR A 258 21.46 24.04 21.49
CA THR A 258 22.21 24.44 22.68
C THR A 258 23.02 25.66 22.26
N GLU A 259 22.45 26.86 22.43
CA GLU A 259 23.23 28.08 22.55
C GLU A 259 24.11 27.91 23.79
N GLY A 260 25.34 27.47 23.54
CA GLY A 260 26.42 27.49 24.51
C GLY A 260 26.65 28.94 24.90
N GLY A 261 26.15 29.31 26.06
CA GLY A 261 26.44 30.59 26.70
C GLY A 261 27.95 30.77 26.82
N SER A 262 28.50 31.69 26.02
CA SER A 262 29.79 32.29 26.28
C SER A 262 29.68 33.07 27.59
N ARG A 263 30.23 32.50 28.67
CA ARG A 263 30.63 33.26 29.85
C ARG A 263 32.07 33.70 29.66
N GLU A 264 32.26 35.00 29.82
CA GLU A 264 33.52 35.71 29.98
C GLU A 264 34.39 35.11 31.09
N SER A 265 35.71 35.05 30.86
CA SER A 265 36.77 35.68 31.68
C SER A 265 38.15 35.32 31.11
#